data_AF-A0AAD7AWM7-F1
#
_entry.id   AF-A0AAD7AWM7-F1
#
_cell.length_a   1.000
_cell.length_b   1.000
_cell.length_c   1.000
_cell.angle_alpha   90.00
_cell.angle_beta   90.00
_cell.angle_gamma   90.00
#
_symmetry.space_group_name_H-M   'P 1'
#
loop_
_entity.id
_entity.type
_entity.pdbx_description
1 polymer ?
#
loop_
_entity_poly.entity_id
_entity_poly.type
_entity_poly.pdbx_seq_one_letter_code
_entity_poly.pdbx_strand_id
1 'polypeptide(L)'
;MSSSRFAEDPIHAFLMEAHSITVDAQFIVDSLPNADLAAVERSAHQLGAVRKIVEVIDDDSVTDTVRQELLAVVDSLIAPLNSFIVSPPPPANAFIPTDRGDHAGRPRYKLNLHRVQQLHDLGNSFSDIGQAMGVSRWTITRHLEAAGLSTARRVYTEISDDALNELVAEISLGHPFVGSTIVSGHLETRQIHVPRFRVQESLRRVDELGVIV
;
A
#
# COMPACT_ATOMS: atom_id res chain seq x y z
N MET A 1 38.50 41.75 26.53
CA MET A 1 38.34 41.71 25.06
C MET A 1 38.30 40.25 24.65
N SER A 2 37.35 39.67 23.93
CA SER A 2 35.98 40.01 23.52
C SER A 2 35.55 38.76 22.75
N SER A 3 34.62 37.97 23.30
CA SER A 3 33.83 37.00 22.50
C SER A 3 32.49 36.82 23.18
N SER A 4 31.69 37.86 22.98
CA SER A 4 30.28 37.93 23.32
C SER A 4 29.49 37.03 22.37
N ARG A 5 28.80 36.03 22.95
CA ARG A 5 27.45 35.57 22.61
C ARG A 5 27.08 35.61 21.12
N PHE A 6 27.21 34.47 20.45
CA PHE A 6 26.19 34.07 19.49
C PHE A 6 24.92 33.79 20.32
N ALA A 7 24.12 34.82 20.56
CA ALA A 7 22.71 34.57 20.85
C ALA A 7 22.17 33.90 19.58
N GLU A 8 21.74 32.65 19.67
CA GLU A 8 21.04 31.98 18.58
C GLU A 8 19.93 32.91 18.11
N ASP A 9 20.03 33.37 16.87
CA ASP A 9 19.01 34.20 16.24
C ASP A 9 17.69 33.41 16.27
N PRO A 10 16.68 33.85 17.03
CA PRO A 10 15.43 33.11 17.19
C PRO A 10 14.71 32.86 15.86
N ILE A 11 14.90 33.76 14.90
CA ILE A 11 14.28 33.67 13.57
C ILE A 11 15.00 32.62 12.75
N HIS A 12 16.33 32.63 12.76
CA HIS A 12 17.11 31.57 12.14
C HIS A 12 16.73 30.19 12.71
N ALA A 13 16.65 30.06 14.04
CA ALA A 13 16.24 28.81 14.68
C ALA A 13 14.82 28.38 14.25
N PHE A 14 13.87 29.32 14.21
CA PHE A 14 12.52 29.06 13.71
C PHE A 14 12.52 28.60 12.24
N LEU A 15 13.26 29.28 11.36
CA LEU A 15 13.31 28.94 9.93
C LEU A 15 13.91 27.55 9.69
N MET A 16 14.91 27.14 10.51
CA MET A 16 15.46 25.79 10.46
C MET A 16 14.45 24.73 10.92
N GLU A 17 13.70 25.00 11.98
CA GLU A 17 12.64 24.10 12.45
C GLU A 17 11.48 24.02 11.45
N ALA A 18 11.06 25.16 10.92
CA ALA A 18 10.05 25.24 9.87
C ALA A 18 10.47 24.45 8.63
N HIS A 19 11.75 24.52 8.24
CA HIS A 19 12.27 23.70 7.16
C HIS A 19 12.13 22.20 7.46
N SER A 20 12.53 21.74 8.66
CA SER A 20 12.35 20.34 9.06
C SER A 20 10.88 19.90 8.98
N ILE A 21 9.96 20.71 9.51
CA ILE A 21 8.52 20.44 9.47
C ILE A 21 8.02 20.35 8.02
N THR A 22 8.46 21.24 7.13
CA THR A 22 8.05 21.20 5.72
C THR A 22 8.56 19.97 4.98
N VAL A 23 9.78 19.50 5.29
CA VAL A 23 10.35 18.28 4.70
C VAL A 23 9.59 17.05 5.17
N ASP A 24 9.30 16.94 6.47
CA ASP A 24 8.49 15.85 7.02
C ASP A 24 7.07 15.86 6.42
N ALA A 25 6.48 17.04 6.28
CA ALA A 25 5.16 17.18 5.67
C ALA A 25 5.16 16.79 4.20
N GLN A 26 6.19 17.15 3.43
CA GLN A 26 6.33 16.72 2.03
C GLN A 26 6.35 15.19 1.93
N PHE A 27 7.08 14.50 2.82
CA PHE A 27 7.09 13.05 2.87
C PHE A 27 5.69 12.45 3.12
N ILE A 28 4.89 13.07 4.00
CA ILE A 28 3.50 12.65 4.24
C ILE A 28 2.62 12.91 3.01
N VAL A 29 2.76 14.06 2.35
CA VAL A 29 2.02 14.41 1.12
C VAL A 29 2.33 13.40 0.02
N ASP A 30 3.61 13.07 -0.19
CA ASP A 30 4.06 12.08 -1.20
C ASP A 30 3.55 10.67 -0.88
N SER A 31 3.23 10.40 0.39
CA SER A 31 2.70 9.11 0.86
C SER A 31 1.18 8.99 0.72
N LEU A 32 0.46 10.05 0.35
CA LEU A 32 -0.99 9.98 0.14
C LEU A 32 -1.33 9.08 -1.07
N PRO A 33 -2.40 8.27 -1.00
CA PRO A 33 -3.42 8.21 0.05
C PRO A 33 -3.11 7.20 1.18
N ASN A 34 -1.89 6.64 1.22
CA ASN A 34 -1.54 5.54 2.12
C ASN A 34 -1.01 6.00 3.48
N ALA A 35 -0.89 7.31 3.71
CA ALA A 35 -0.44 7.87 4.97
C ALA A 35 -1.46 7.61 6.09
N ASP A 36 -0.97 7.42 7.31
CA ASP A 36 -1.78 7.32 8.51
C ASP A 36 -2.49 8.65 8.80
N LEU A 37 -3.79 8.61 9.14
CA LEU A 37 -4.60 9.80 9.36
C LEU A 37 -4.05 10.68 10.50
N ALA A 38 -3.55 10.09 11.60
CA ALA A 38 -2.99 10.86 12.71
C ALA A 38 -1.65 11.52 12.34
N ALA A 39 -0.87 10.94 11.43
CA ALA A 39 0.30 11.60 10.85
C ALA A 39 -0.11 12.81 9.99
N VAL A 40 -1.14 12.66 9.15
CA VAL A 40 -1.68 13.74 8.31
C VAL A 40 -2.21 14.90 9.15
N GLU A 41 -3.02 14.61 10.19
CA GLU A 41 -3.56 15.64 11.09
C GLU A 41 -2.47 16.41 11.84
N ARG A 42 -1.45 15.69 12.36
CA ARG A 42 -0.30 16.33 13.01
C ARG A 42 0.48 17.23 12.06
N SER A 43 0.77 16.73 10.86
CA SER A 43 1.48 17.50 9.83
C SER A 43 0.72 18.76 9.44
N ALA A 44 -0.59 18.67 9.22
CA ALA A 44 -1.44 19.82 8.91
C ALA A 44 -1.46 20.84 10.05
N HIS A 45 -1.50 20.39 11.31
CA HIS A 45 -1.46 21.25 12.48
C HIS A 45 -0.12 22.01 12.60
N GLN A 46 1.01 21.30 12.46
CA GLN A 46 2.35 21.89 12.53
C GLN A 46 2.57 22.93 11.42
N LEU A 47 2.19 22.61 10.17
CA LEU A 47 2.25 23.58 9.07
C LEU A 47 1.34 24.79 9.30
N GLY A 48 0.16 24.58 9.89
CA GLY A 48 -0.73 25.68 10.29
C GLY A 48 -0.10 26.61 11.33
N ALA A 49 0.72 26.08 12.24
CA ALA A 49 1.50 26.88 13.18
C ALA A 49 2.64 27.65 12.48
N VAL A 50 3.41 26.98 11.62
CA VAL A 50 4.47 27.60 10.80
C VAL A 50 3.89 28.76 9.98
N ARG A 51 2.79 28.52 9.26
CA ARG A 51 2.10 29.52 8.46
C ARG A 51 1.74 30.77 9.27
N LYS A 52 1.11 30.58 10.44
CA LYS A 52 0.73 31.68 11.34
C LYS A 52 1.93 32.48 11.84
N ILE A 53 3.04 31.80 12.14
CA ILE A 53 4.27 32.47 12.61
C ILE A 53 4.89 33.27 11.46
N VAL A 54 5.02 32.70 10.25
CA VAL A 54 5.53 33.42 9.06
C VAL A 54 4.69 34.66 8.74
N GLU A 55 3.37 34.59 8.94
CA GLU A 55 2.46 35.73 8.72
C GLU A 55 2.70 36.91 9.66
N VAL A 56 3.15 36.65 10.89
CA VAL A 56 3.37 37.68 11.92
C VAL A 56 4.84 38.01 12.19
N ILE A 57 5.78 37.30 11.55
CA ILE A 57 7.21 37.61 11.66
C ILE A 57 7.46 39.02 11.13
N ASP A 58 8.06 39.83 11.99
CA ASP A 58 8.50 41.20 11.72
C ASP A 58 10.02 41.23 11.84
N ASP A 59 10.70 40.98 10.72
CA ASP A 59 12.15 40.95 10.63
C ASP A 59 12.64 41.43 9.26
N ASP A 60 13.71 42.22 9.28
CA ASP A 60 14.28 42.86 8.08
C ASP A 60 14.78 41.83 7.05
N SER A 61 15.15 40.61 7.47
CA SER A 61 15.57 39.54 6.56
C SER A 61 14.39 38.88 5.84
N VAL A 62 13.18 38.98 6.38
CA VAL A 62 11.95 38.41 5.81
C VAL A 62 11.16 39.51 5.11
N THR A 63 11.63 39.89 3.93
CA THR A 63 10.92 40.83 3.06
C THR A 63 9.53 40.31 2.69
N ASP A 64 8.61 41.20 2.31
CA ASP A 64 7.24 40.79 1.95
C ASP A 64 7.21 39.78 0.80
N THR A 65 8.12 39.90 -0.17
CA THR A 65 8.27 38.92 -1.26
C THR A 65 8.65 37.53 -0.71
N VAL A 66 9.67 37.47 0.15
CA VAL A 66 10.10 36.21 0.78
C VAL A 66 8.99 35.63 1.65
N ARG A 67 8.26 36.47 2.40
CA ARG A 67 7.09 36.06 3.19
C ARG A 67 6.05 35.39 2.30
N GLN A 68 5.69 36.00 1.17
CA GLN A 68 4.71 35.42 0.25
C GLN A 68 5.20 34.11 -0.37
N GLU A 69 6.48 33.99 -0.71
CA GLU A 69 7.07 32.74 -1.20
C GLU A 69 7.01 31.62 -0.16
N LEU A 70 7.37 31.90 1.09
CA LEU A 70 7.29 30.94 2.20
C LEU A 70 5.85 30.50 2.47
N LEU A 71 4.91 31.45 2.52
CA LEU A 71 3.49 31.16 2.70
C LEU A 71 2.95 30.31 1.56
N ALA A 72 3.33 30.59 0.30
CA ALA A 72 2.92 29.80 -0.85
C ALA A 72 3.41 28.35 -0.76
N VAL A 73 4.65 28.12 -0.32
CA VAL A 73 5.19 26.77 -0.11
C VAL A 73 4.39 26.04 0.97
N VAL A 74 4.16 26.67 2.13
CA VAL A 74 3.41 26.06 3.23
C VAL A 74 1.96 25.77 2.83
N ASP A 75 1.30 26.70 2.14
CA ASP A 75 -0.09 26.52 1.67
C ASP A 75 -0.20 25.40 0.63
N SER A 76 0.83 25.22 -0.21
CA SER A 76 0.89 24.11 -1.17
C SER A 76 0.94 22.73 -0.50
N LEU A 77 1.52 22.64 0.71
CA LEU A 77 1.54 21.42 1.51
C LEU A 77 0.27 21.24 2.36
N ILE A 78 -0.29 22.32 2.90
CA ILE A 78 -1.51 22.27 3.72
C ILE A 78 -2.72 21.81 2.90
N ALA A 79 -2.85 22.28 1.65
CA ALA A 79 -4.01 22.00 0.81
C ALA A 79 -4.31 20.49 0.62
N PRO A 80 -3.36 19.63 0.18
CA PRO A 80 -3.62 18.19 0.04
C PRO A 80 -3.88 17.50 1.38
N LEU A 81 -3.20 17.89 2.46
CA LEU A 81 -3.41 17.31 3.80
C LEU A 81 -4.84 17.61 4.31
N ASN A 82 -5.30 18.86 4.20
CA ASN A 82 -6.66 19.23 4.58
C ASN A 82 -7.71 18.54 3.70
N SER A 83 -7.46 18.41 2.40
CA SER A 83 -8.35 17.65 1.50
C SER A 83 -8.49 16.20 1.98
N PHE A 84 -7.39 15.56 2.40
CA PHE A 84 -7.40 14.21 2.94
C PHE A 84 -8.12 14.12 4.30
N ILE A 85 -7.97 15.10 5.18
CA ILE A 85 -8.66 15.14 6.48
C ILE A 85 -10.18 15.28 6.28
N VAL A 86 -10.61 16.15 5.36
CA VAL A 86 -12.04 16.37 5.07
C VAL A 86 -12.67 15.17 4.34
N SER A 87 -11.92 14.52 3.46
CA SER A 87 -12.39 13.37 2.70
C SER A 87 -11.32 12.27 2.67
N PRO A 88 -11.16 11.52 3.79
CA PRO A 88 -10.21 10.43 3.81
C PRO A 88 -10.66 9.33 2.86
N PRO A 89 -9.72 8.59 2.23
CA PRO A 89 -10.06 7.42 1.45
C PRO A 89 -10.88 6.47 2.34
N PRO A 90 -11.95 5.88 1.81
CA PRO A 90 -12.76 4.94 2.57
C PRO A 90 -11.87 3.82 3.10
N PRO A 91 -12.09 3.34 4.35
CA PRO A 91 -11.28 2.27 4.90
C PRO A 91 -11.36 1.05 3.99
N ALA A 92 -10.31 0.23 3.95
CA ALA A 92 -10.22 -0.91 3.02
C ALA A 92 -11.43 -1.87 3.09
N ASN A 93 -12.12 -1.93 4.24
CA ASN A 93 -13.31 -2.75 4.44
C ASN A 93 -14.65 -2.05 4.13
N ALA A 94 -14.65 -0.77 3.74
CA ALA A 94 -15.86 0.00 3.47
C ALA A 94 -16.71 -0.62 2.34
N PHE A 95 -16.03 -1.27 1.39
CA PHE A 95 -16.66 -1.91 0.24
C PHE A 95 -17.01 -3.38 0.48
N ILE A 96 -16.72 -3.93 1.66
CA ILE A 96 -17.11 -5.30 1.98
C ILE A 96 -18.59 -5.29 2.36
N PRO A 97 -19.46 -5.98 1.60
CA PRO A 97 -20.88 -6.05 1.95
C PRO A 97 -21.05 -6.67 3.34
N THR A 98 -22.08 -6.27 4.07
CA THR A 98 -22.38 -6.88 5.38
C THR A 98 -23.75 -7.52 5.39
N ASP A 99 -23.87 -8.66 6.08
CA ASP A 99 -25.14 -9.26 6.47
C ASP A 99 -25.62 -8.64 7.79
N ARG A 100 -26.77 -7.94 7.74
CA ARG A 100 -27.56 -7.66 8.95
C ARG A 100 -28.47 -8.85 9.19
N GLY A 101 -28.11 -9.68 10.17
CA GLY A 101 -29.03 -10.68 10.69
C GLY A 101 -30.13 -10.04 11.53
N ASP A 102 -31.10 -10.85 11.94
CA ASP A 102 -32.27 -10.44 12.74
C ASP A 102 -31.94 -10.24 14.25
N HIS A 103 -30.66 -10.11 14.57
CA HIS A 103 -30.15 -10.00 15.94
C HIS A 103 -29.44 -8.66 16.13
N ALA A 104 -29.61 -8.06 17.31
CA ALA A 104 -28.92 -6.84 17.68
C ALA A 104 -27.39 -7.08 17.71
N GLY A 105 -26.64 -6.27 16.94
CA GLY A 105 -25.18 -6.37 16.90
C GLY A 105 -24.54 -5.75 15.66
N ARG A 106 -23.20 -5.74 15.62
CA ARG A 106 -22.44 -5.31 14.44
C ARG A 106 -22.69 -6.29 13.29
N PRO A 107 -23.07 -5.80 12.08
CA PRO A 107 -23.28 -6.65 10.91
C PRO A 107 -22.05 -7.51 10.58
N ARG A 108 -22.27 -8.74 10.10
CA ARG A 108 -21.18 -9.66 9.74
C ARG A 108 -20.69 -9.35 8.32
N TYR A 109 -19.39 -9.41 8.09
CA TYR A 109 -18.83 -9.21 6.75
C TYR A 109 -19.22 -10.36 5.80
N LYS A 110 -19.59 -10.04 4.55
CA LYS A 110 -19.74 -11.00 3.47
C LYS A 110 -18.43 -11.10 2.72
N LEU A 111 -17.55 -11.97 3.19
CA LEU A 111 -16.28 -12.24 2.53
C LEU A 111 -16.48 -13.20 1.35
N ASN A 112 -15.83 -12.93 0.21
CA ASN A 112 -15.72 -13.90 -0.88
C ASN A 112 -14.67 -14.95 -0.49
N LEU A 113 -15.12 -16.03 0.16
CA LEU A 113 -14.23 -17.05 0.72
C LEU A 113 -13.47 -17.83 -0.36
N HIS A 114 -14.08 -18.04 -1.53
CA HIS A 114 -13.39 -18.64 -2.66
C HIS A 114 -12.20 -17.78 -3.10
N ARG A 115 -12.39 -16.45 -3.19
CA ARG A 115 -11.30 -15.52 -3.52
C ARG A 115 -10.21 -15.52 -2.45
N VAL A 116 -10.58 -15.59 -1.18
CA VAL A 116 -9.62 -15.72 -0.06
C VAL A 116 -8.77 -16.98 -0.21
N GLN A 117 -9.39 -18.13 -0.49
CA GLN A 117 -8.67 -19.39 -0.71
C GLN A 117 -7.73 -19.31 -1.92
N GLN A 118 -8.20 -18.77 -3.05
CA GLN A 118 -7.35 -18.55 -4.22
C GLN A 118 -6.12 -17.69 -3.90
N LEU A 119 -6.29 -16.57 -3.20
CA LEU A 119 -5.17 -15.71 -2.81
C LEU A 119 -4.21 -16.43 -1.86
N HIS A 120 -4.74 -17.25 -0.96
CA HIS A 120 -3.93 -18.06 -0.05
C HIS A 120 -3.11 -19.14 -0.79
N ASP A 121 -3.72 -19.79 -1.78
CA ASP A 121 -3.07 -20.78 -2.65
C ASP A 121 -2.00 -20.16 -3.54
N LEU A 122 -2.17 -18.90 -3.93
CA LEU A 122 -1.14 -18.11 -4.61
C LEU A 122 0.05 -17.75 -3.70
N GLY A 123 0.03 -18.15 -2.43
CA GLY A 123 1.15 -18.03 -1.50
C GLY A 123 1.02 -16.87 -0.50
N ASN A 124 -0.06 -16.09 -0.54
CA ASN A 124 -0.29 -15.02 0.44
C ASN A 124 -0.66 -15.61 1.80
N SER A 125 -0.30 -14.92 2.89
CA SER A 125 -0.79 -15.30 4.21
C SER A 125 -2.19 -14.76 4.45
N PHE A 126 -2.97 -15.36 5.36
CA PHE A 126 -4.24 -14.77 5.79
C PHE A 126 -4.07 -13.41 6.49
N SER A 127 -2.86 -13.07 6.95
CA SER A 127 -2.57 -11.73 7.47
C SER A 127 -2.57 -10.71 6.35
N ASP A 128 -1.85 -10.98 5.28
CA ASP A 128 -1.73 -10.08 4.12
C ASP A 128 -3.07 -9.93 3.40
N ILE A 129 -3.79 -11.05 3.24
CA ILE A 129 -5.14 -11.04 2.68
C ILE A 129 -6.08 -10.22 3.57
N GLY A 130 -5.98 -10.38 4.90
CA GLY A 130 -6.77 -9.60 5.85
C GLY A 130 -6.50 -8.11 5.74
N GLN A 131 -5.22 -7.73 5.72
CA GLN A 131 -4.80 -6.34 5.55
C GLN A 131 -5.34 -5.74 4.25
N ALA A 132 -5.18 -6.44 3.13
CA ALA A 132 -5.69 -5.99 1.83
C ALA A 132 -7.22 -5.83 1.81
N MET A 133 -7.95 -6.65 2.58
CA MET A 133 -9.40 -6.59 2.73
C MET A 133 -9.86 -5.66 3.87
N GLY A 134 -8.95 -5.08 4.66
CA GLY A 134 -9.32 -4.28 5.83
C GLY A 134 -9.99 -5.06 6.97
N VAL A 135 -9.70 -6.36 7.09
CA VAL A 135 -10.22 -7.25 8.15
C VAL A 135 -9.10 -7.99 8.87
N SER A 136 -9.32 -8.42 10.10
CA SER A 136 -8.31 -9.19 10.81
C SER A 136 -8.16 -10.60 10.21
N ARG A 137 -6.97 -11.19 10.35
CA ARG A 137 -6.75 -12.63 10.04
C ARG A 137 -7.79 -13.52 10.73
N TRP A 138 -8.13 -13.24 11.98
CA TRP A 138 -9.15 -13.97 12.74
C TRP A 138 -10.54 -13.86 12.13
N THR A 139 -10.87 -12.72 11.52
CA THR A 139 -12.12 -12.57 10.78
C THR A 139 -12.14 -13.53 9.61
N ILE A 140 -11.05 -13.62 8.83
CA ILE A 140 -10.95 -14.56 7.71
C ILE A 140 -11.11 -16.02 8.18
N THR A 141 -10.32 -16.44 9.17
CA THR A 141 -10.35 -17.84 9.63
C THR A 141 -11.71 -18.25 10.16
N ARG A 142 -12.38 -17.40 10.95
CA ARG A 142 -13.74 -17.67 11.43
C ARG A 142 -14.75 -17.82 10.30
N HIS A 143 -14.63 -17.04 9.22
CA HIS A 143 -15.55 -17.18 8.09
C HIS A 143 -15.29 -18.46 7.29
N LEU A 144 -14.03 -18.87 7.13
CA LEU A 144 -13.67 -20.15 6.52
C LEU A 144 -14.21 -21.33 7.35
N GLU A 145 -13.95 -21.32 8.66
CA GLU A 145 -14.44 -22.35 9.59
C GLU A 145 -15.97 -22.44 9.59
N ALA A 146 -16.66 -21.30 9.67
CA ALA A 146 -18.12 -21.25 9.63
C ALA A 146 -18.72 -21.76 8.30
N ALA A 147 -17.95 -21.69 7.21
CA ALA A 147 -18.32 -22.24 5.91
C ALA A 147 -17.85 -23.68 5.69
N GLY A 148 -17.19 -24.31 6.68
CA GLY A 148 -16.59 -25.64 6.54
C GLY A 148 -15.42 -25.71 5.55
N LEU A 149 -14.80 -24.57 5.25
CA LEU A 149 -13.70 -24.45 4.30
C LEU A 149 -12.34 -24.64 5.00
N SER A 150 -11.42 -25.30 4.30
CA SER A 150 -10.07 -25.52 4.81
C SER A 150 -9.29 -24.21 4.90
N THR A 151 -8.52 -24.09 5.99
CA THR A 151 -7.50 -23.05 6.19
C THR A 151 -6.11 -23.52 5.72
N ALA A 152 -5.96 -24.78 5.35
CA ALA A 152 -4.73 -25.29 4.76
C ALA A 152 -4.56 -24.76 3.34
N ARG A 153 -3.31 -24.64 2.89
CA ARG A 153 -3.02 -24.39 1.47
C ARG A 153 -3.40 -25.60 0.64
N ARG A 154 -3.81 -25.36 -0.60
CA ARG A 154 -3.91 -26.40 -1.60
C ARG A 154 -2.58 -27.13 -1.74
N VAL A 155 -2.65 -28.46 -1.85
CA VAL A 155 -1.48 -29.30 -2.06
C VAL A 155 -0.98 -29.08 -3.49
N TYR A 156 0.33 -28.97 -3.66
CA TYR A 156 0.93 -28.90 -4.99
C TYR A 156 0.72 -30.22 -5.74
N THR A 157 0.49 -30.11 -7.04
CA THR A 157 0.44 -31.25 -7.94
C THR A 157 1.84 -31.85 -8.06
N GLU A 158 1.94 -33.14 -7.79
CA GLU A 158 3.13 -33.93 -8.09
C GLU A 158 3.27 -34.06 -9.61
N ILE A 159 4.16 -33.27 -10.19
CA ILE A 159 4.48 -33.25 -11.62
C ILE A 159 5.99 -33.15 -11.79
N SER A 160 6.55 -33.92 -12.74
CA SER A 160 7.97 -33.84 -13.06
C SER A 160 8.31 -32.53 -13.75
N ASP A 161 9.57 -32.12 -13.67
CA ASP A 161 10.01 -30.90 -14.35
C ASP A 161 9.90 -30.99 -15.88
N ASP A 162 10.10 -32.18 -16.46
CA ASP A 162 9.98 -32.39 -17.90
C ASP A 162 8.53 -32.25 -18.37
N ALA A 163 7.58 -32.88 -17.67
CA ALA A 163 6.15 -32.75 -17.99
C ALA A 163 5.66 -31.32 -17.77
N LEU A 164 6.18 -30.62 -16.76
CA LEU A 164 5.88 -29.20 -16.57
C LEU A 164 6.42 -28.36 -17.73
N ASN A 165 7.64 -28.61 -18.20
CA ASN A 165 8.22 -27.89 -19.34
C ASN A 165 7.41 -28.11 -20.63
N GLU A 166 6.96 -29.33 -20.90
CA GLU A 166 6.12 -29.63 -22.07
C GLU A 166 4.82 -28.81 -22.05
N LEU A 167 4.14 -28.75 -20.90
CA LEU A 167 2.91 -27.96 -20.74
C LEU A 167 3.18 -26.46 -20.85
N VAL A 168 4.28 -25.97 -20.27
CA VAL A 168 4.65 -24.56 -20.36
C VAL A 168 4.97 -24.19 -21.81
N ALA A 169 5.70 -25.04 -22.55
CA ALA A 169 5.97 -24.85 -23.97
C ALA A 169 4.69 -24.83 -24.80
N GLU A 170 3.75 -25.74 -24.54
CA GLU A 170 2.43 -25.75 -25.18
C GLU A 170 1.67 -24.42 -24.95
N ILE A 171 1.67 -23.91 -23.71
CA ILE A 171 1.02 -22.64 -23.37
C ILE A 171 1.71 -21.48 -24.08
N SER A 172 3.04 -21.43 -24.07
CA SER A 172 3.83 -20.36 -24.71
C SER A 172 3.65 -20.32 -26.23
N LEU A 173 3.47 -21.47 -26.89
CA LEU A 173 3.14 -21.53 -28.32
C LEU A 173 1.79 -20.88 -28.64
N GLY A 174 0.79 -21.06 -27.77
CA GLY A 174 -0.53 -20.44 -27.92
C GLY A 174 -0.54 -18.96 -27.52
N HIS A 175 0.39 -18.53 -26.67
CA HIS A 175 0.48 -17.18 -26.13
C HIS A 175 1.94 -16.71 -26.02
N PRO A 176 2.54 -16.19 -27.11
CA PRO A 176 3.90 -15.67 -27.07
C PRO A 176 4.09 -14.54 -26.05
N PHE A 177 5.25 -14.48 -25.39
CA PHE A 177 5.64 -13.47 -24.38
C PHE A 177 4.87 -13.50 -23.05
N VAL A 178 4.20 -14.60 -22.71
CA VAL A 178 3.52 -14.73 -21.42
C VAL A 178 4.49 -14.95 -20.26
N GLY A 179 4.35 -14.12 -19.22
CA GLY A 179 5.07 -14.31 -17.97
C GLY A 179 4.46 -15.38 -17.06
N SER A 180 5.17 -15.71 -15.97
CA SER A 180 4.80 -16.79 -15.04
C SER A 180 3.38 -16.70 -14.49
N THR A 181 2.84 -15.49 -14.31
CA THR A 181 1.47 -15.30 -13.81
C THR A 181 0.42 -15.87 -14.76
N ILE A 182 0.56 -15.64 -16.07
CA ILE A 182 -0.38 -16.12 -17.07
C ILE A 182 -0.26 -17.63 -17.22
N VAL A 183 0.99 -18.13 -17.29
CA VAL A 183 1.26 -19.57 -17.34
C VAL A 183 0.68 -20.29 -16.13
N SER A 184 0.88 -19.78 -14.91
CA SER A 184 0.24 -20.33 -13.71
C SER A 184 -1.28 -20.38 -13.86
N GLY A 185 -1.91 -19.33 -14.39
CA GLY A 185 -3.35 -19.33 -14.66
C GLY A 185 -3.80 -20.46 -15.61
N HIS A 186 -3.04 -20.71 -16.68
CA HIS A 186 -3.31 -21.81 -17.62
C HIS A 186 -3.04 -23.20 -17.04
N LEU A 187 -2.12 -23.33 -16.10
CA LEU A 187 -1.91 -24.59 -15.36
C LEU A 187 -3.07 -24.83 -14.39
N GLU A 188 -3.56 -23.79 -13.73
CA GLU A 188 -4.72 -23.88 -12.83
C GLU A 188 -6.00 -24.33 -13.54
N THR A 189 -6.26 -23.85 -14.77
CA THR A 189 -7.42 -24.34 -15.55
C THR A 189 -7.33 -25.83 -15.88
N ARG A 190 -6.11 -26.37 -15.97
CA ARG A 190 -5.81 -27.79 -16.13
C ARG A 190 -5.72 -28.55 -14.79
N GLN A 191 -6.10 -27.93 -13.67
CA GLN A 191 -6.00 -28.50 -12.32
C GLN A 191 -4.57 -28.84 -11.86
N ILE A 192 -3.57 -28.16 -12.43
CA ILE A 192 -2.16 -28.32 -12.07
C ILE A 192 -1.74 -27.13 -11.21
N HIS A 193 -1.57 -27.37 -9.91
CA HIS A 193 -1.14 -26.38 -8.94
C HIS A 193 0.33 -26.57 -8.63
N VAL A 194 1.19 -25.65 -9.05
CA VAL A 194 2.65 -25.75 -8.84
C VAL A 194 3.19 -24.49 -8.18
N PRO A 195 4.29 -24.59 -7.40
CA PRO A 195 4.94 -23.42 -6.81
C PRO A 195 5.36 -22.41 -7.88
N ARG A 196 5.22 -21.11 -7.57
CA ARG A 196 5.59 -20.02 -8.49
C ARG A 196 7.02 -20.14 -9.02
N PHE A 197 7.98 -20.51 -8.16
CA PHE A 197 9.37 -20.65 -8.56
C PHE A 197 9.56 -21.78 -9.60
N ARG A 198 8.82 -22.89 -9.51
CA ARG A 198 8.89 -23.97 -10.51
C ARG A 198 8.36 -23.53 -11.88
N VAL A 199 7.32 -22.70 -11.90
CA VAL A 199 6.81 -22.09 -13.14
C VAL A 199 7.83 -21.15 -13.76
N GLN A 200 8.49 -20.31 -12.95
CA GLN A 200 9.53 -19.39 -13.41
C GLN A 200 10.75 -20.15 -13.98
N GLU A 201 11.22 -21.19 -13.29
CA GLU A 201 12.33 -22.03 -13.76
C GLU A 201 11.96 -22.84 -15.01
N SER A 202 10.70 -23.29 -15.12
CA SER A 202 10.22 -23.96 -16.34
C SER A 202 10.17 -23.00 -17.53
N LEU A 203 9.60 -21.81 -17.35
CA LEU A 203 9.59 -20.75 -18.37
C LEU A 203 11.00 -20.41 -18.85
N ARG A 204 11.93 -20.19 -17.92
CA ARG A 204 13.32 -19.90 -18.24
C ARG A 204 13.97 -21.00 -19.08
N ARG A 205 13.77 -22.27 -18.71
CA ARG A 205 14.29 -23.41 -19.48
C ARG A 205 13.67 -23.52 -20.86
N VAL A 206 12.37 -23.26 -21.00
CA VAL A 206 11.66 -23.29 -22.29
C VAL A 206 12.12 -22.13 -23.20
N ASP A 207 12.31 -20.95 -22.64
CA ASP A 207 12.80 -19.76 -23.37
C ASP A 207 14.25 -19.95 -23.84
N GLU A 208 15.12 -20.53 -22.99
CA GLU A 208 16.50 -20.89 -23.35
C GLU A 208 16.57 -21.92 -24.52
N LEU A 209 15.49 -22.68 -24.74
CA LEU A 209 15.36 -23.66 -25.82
C LEU A 209 14.76 -23.09 -27.12
N GLY A 210 14.48 -21.78 -27.19
CA GLY A 210 14.18 -21.09 -28.45
C GLY A 210 12.76 -21.29 -29.01
N VAL A 211 11.78 -21.59 -28.16
CA VAL A 211 10.36 -21.74 -28.58
C VAL A 211 9.69 -20.38 -28.87
N ILE A 212 10.28 -19.27 -28.42
CA ILE A 212 9.85 -17.90 -28.74
C ILE A 212 10.82 -17.30 -29.76
N VAL A 213 10.57 -17.55 -31.05
CA VAL A 213 11.12 -16.79 -32.18
C VAL A 213 9.97 -16.15 -32.95
#